data_AF-A0A5C6MQM5-F1
#
_entry.id   AF-A0A5C6MQM5-F1
#
_cell.length_a   1.000
_cell.length_b   1.000
_cell.length_c   1.000
_cell.angle_alpha   90.00
_cell.angle_beta   90.00
_cell.angle_gamma   90.00
#
_symmetry.space_group_name_H-M   'P 1'
#
loop_
_entity.id
_entity.type
_entity.pdbx_description
1 polymer ?
#
loop_
_entity_poly.entity_id
_entity_poly.type
_entity_poly.pdbx_seq_one_letter_code
_entity_poly.pdbx_strand_id
1 'polypeptide(L)'
;MNRPGFGGASSPVSFSTRTVENGCSPSDLTDQEVDHLRTELAKMEEEIHTLRQVLLAKEKNATEIRRQLGLGPFSHLKQNLAKGWHDVQSSAPYLSASATLEDIGQSDICLRTRVGLSHAGQVTSAALSNVGVAITRRLADMRTLSLPSPPRHTISVPTMRHSSTFRSFEDMVGSVKVRRLEGE
;
A
#
# COMPACT_ATOMS: atom_id res chain seq x y z
N MET A 1 12.38 -15.07 -21.38
CA MET A 1 12.00 -15.24 -22.80
C MET A 1 10.59 -15.82 -22.85
N ASN A 2 9.88 -15.56 -23.96
CA ASN A 2 8.64 -16.21 -24.42
C ASN A 2 7.32 -15.91 -23.66
N ARG A 3 6.48 -15.07 -24.29
CA ARG A 3 5.00 -15.12 -24.23
C ARG A 3 4.49 -16.34 -25.03
N PRO A 4 3.25 -16.80 -24.83
CA PRO A 4 2.08 -16.22 -25.52
C PRO A 4 0.90 -15.95 -24.55
N GLY A 5 -0.14 -15.18 -24.89
CA GLY A 5 -0.47 -14.56 -26.16
C GLY A 5 -1.78 -15.12 -26.74
N PHE A 6 -2.84 -14.29 -26.76
CA PHE A 6 -4.19 -14.60 -27.26
C PHE A 6 -4.89 -15.76 -26.50
N GLY A 7 -6.21 -15.82 -26.43
CA GLY A 7 -7.25 -15.06 -27.10
C GLY A 7 -8.42 -16.00 -27.31
N GLY A 8 -9.56 -15.68 -26.70
CA GLY A 8 -10.73 -16.55 -26.61
C GLY A 8 -11.83 -15.74 -25.94
N ALA A 9 -12.33 -14.75 -26.67
CA ALA A 9 -13.52 -14.87 -27.49
C ALA A 9 -14.74 -14.46 -26.65
N SER A 10 -15.32 -13.32 -27.02
CA SER A 10 -16.60 -12.86 -26.49
C SER A 10 -17.68 -13.80 -27.02
N SER A 11 -17.96 -14.87 -26.29
CA SER A 11 -19.20 -15.63 -26.47
C SER A 11 -20.33 -14.83 -25.84
N PRO A 12 -21.41 -14.54 -26.58
CA PRO A 12 -22.46 -13.68 -26.09
C PRO A 12 -23.16 -14.33 -24.90
N VAL A 13 -23.56 -13.52 -23.92
CA VAL A 13 -24.57 -13.91 -22.95
C VAL A 13 -25.89 -14.09 -23.70
N SER A 14 -26.12 -15.30 -24.20
CA SER A 14 -27.44 -15.79 -24.56
C SER A 14 -28.27 -15.91 -23.28
N PHE A 15 -28.73 -14.76 -22.78
CA PHE A 15 -30.01 -14.74 -22.09
C PHE A 15 -31.00 -15.36 -23.07
N SER A 16 -31.42 -16.58 -22.76
CA SER A 16 -32.56 -17.20 -23.43
C SER A 16 -33.77 -16.39 -22.98
N THR A 17 -34.00 -15.27 -23.67
CA THR A 17 -35.24 -14.51 -23.58
C THR A 17 -36.30 -15.50 -24.01
N ARG A 18 -36.98 -16.12 -23.04
CA ARG A 18 -38.12 -16.98 -23.31
C ARG A 18 -39.15 -16.06 -23.95
N THR A 19 -39.18 -16.09 -25.29
CA THR A 19 -40.15 -15.35 -26.09
C THR A 19 -41.51 -15.67 -25.52
N VAL A 20 -42.23 -14.63 -25.10
CA VAL A 20 -43.59 -14.77 -24.60
C VAL A 20 -44.46 -15.04 -25.82
N GLU A 21 -44.60 -16.31 -26.19
CA GLU A 21 -45.69 -16.74 -27.04
C GLU A 21 -46.98 -16.66 -26.21
N ASN A 22 -47.63 -15.51 -26.31
CA ASN A 22 -48.94 -15.30 -25.75
C ASN A 22 -49.99 -15.98 -26.64
N GLY A 23 -50.70 -16.96 -26.09
CA GLY A 23 -51.87 -17.58 -26.72
C GLY A 23 -53.08 -17.69 -25.79
N CYS A 24 -53.02 -17.06 -24.60
CA CYS A 24 -54.07 -17.15 -23.60
C CYS A 24 -54.38 -15.74 -23.10
N SER A 25 -55.56 -15.25 -23.46
CA SER A 25 -56.14 -14.01 -22.95
C SER A 25 -56.09 -14.04 -21.41
N PRO A 26 -55.86 -12.91 -20.71
CA PRO A 26 -55.92 -12.90 -19.23
C PRO A 26 -57.32 -13.23 -18.67
N SER A 27 -58.32 -13.42 -19.55
CA SER A 27 -59.68 -13.86 -19.25
C SER A 27 -59.90 -15.38 -19.30
N ASP A 28 -58.92 -16.16 -19.78
CA ASP A 28 -58.98 -17.64 -19.87
C ASP A 28 -58.14 -18.33 -18.77
N LEU A 29 -57.37 -17.57 -17.98
CA LEU A 29 -56.68 -18.08 -16.79
C LEU A 29 -57.68 -18.17 -15.63
N THR A 30 -57.66 -19.29 -14.90
CA THR A 30 -58.44 -19.40 -13.67
C THR A 30 -57.84 -18.51 -12.58
N ASP A 31 -58.66 -18.01 -11.65
CA ASP A 31 -58.21 -17.15 -10.55
C ASP A 31 -57.03 -17.76 -9.76
N GLN A 32 -57.03 -19.10 -9.61
CA GLN A 32 -55.97 -19.87 -8.97
C GLN A 32 -54.63 -19.78 -9.72
N GLU A 33 -54.62 -19.79 -11.05
CA GLU A 33 -53.41 -19.68 -11.87
C GLU A 33 -52.85 -18.25 -11.84
N VAL A 34 -53.74 -17.24 -11.84
CA VAL A 34 -53.35 -15.83 -11.69
C VAL A 34 -52.67 -15.59 -10.34
N ASP A 35 -53.25 -16.11 -9.25
CA ASP A 35 -52.67 -15.98 -7.91
C ASP A 35 -51.37 -16.80 -7.76
N HIS A 36 -51.28 -17.99 -8.34
CA HIS A 36 -50.01 -18.73 -8.40
C HIS A 36 -48.90 -17.92 -9.11
N LEU A 37 -49.19 -17.36 -10.30
CA LEU A 37 -48.25 -16.52 -11.04
C LEU A 37 -47.84 -15.27 -10.25
N ARG A 38 -48.73 -14.67 -9.47
CA ARG A 38 -48.39 -13.55 -8.56
C ARG A 38 -47.42 -13.99 -7.46
N THR A 39 -47.61 -15.16 -6.86
CA THR A 39 -46.70 -15.68 -5.82
C THR A 39 -45.31 -16.01 -6.36
N GLU A 40 -45.22 -16.65 -7.53
CA GLU A 40 -43.92 -16.94 -8.17
C GLU A 40 -43.23 -15.66 -8.66
N LEU A 41 -43.98 -14.65 -9.15
CA LEU A 41 -43.42 -13.35 -9.49
C LEU A 41 -42.81 -12.65 -8.27
N ALA A 42 -43.55 -12.55 -7.16
CA ALA A 42 -43.06 -11.92 -5.93
C ALA A 42 -41.78 -12.60 -5.38
N LYS A 43 -41.74 -13.93 -5.44
CA LYS A 43 -40.57 -14.75 -5.07
C LYS A 43 -39.37 -14.50 -6.00
N MET A 44 -39.59 -14.40 -7.32
CA MET A 44 -38.52 -14.03 -8.26
C MET A 44 -38.02 -12.60 -8.02
N GLU A 45 -38.90 -11.66 -7.68
CA GLU A 45 -38.51 -10.28 -7.33
C GLU A 45 -37.65 -10.24 -6.05
N GLU A 46 -37.98 -11.04 -5.03
CA GLU A 46 -37.18 -11.20 -3.81
C GLU A 46 -35.82 -11.87 -4.08
N GLU A 47 -35.75 -12.90 -4.93
CA GLU A 47 -34.49 -13.51 -5.36
C GLU A 47 -33.62 -12.50 -6.11
N ILE A 48 -34.19 -11.78 -7.08
CA ILE A 48 -33.50 -10.71 -7.83
C ILE A 48 -32.98 -9.62 -6.86
N HIS A 49 -33.77 -9.24 -5.87
CA HIS A 49 -33.34 -8.28 -4.85
C HIS A 49 -32.15 -8.81 -4.03
N THR A 50 -32.25 -10.05 -3.56
CA THR A 50 -31.19 -10.74 -2.80
C THR A 50 -29.90 -10.87 -3.60
N LEU A 51 -29.99 -11.29 -4.86
CA LEU A 51 -28.84 -11.40 -5.77
C LEU A 51 -28.14 -10.05 -6.00
N ARG A 52 -28.90 -8.95 -6.12
CA ARG A 52 -28.34 -7.59 -6.20
C ARG A 52 -27.60 -7.21 -4.92
N GLN A 53 -28.14 -7.51 -3.74
CA GLN A 53 -27.45 -7.26 -2.46
C GLN A 53 -26.15 -8.07 -2.35
N VAL A 54 -26.20 -9.36 -2.69
CA VAL A 54 -25.02 -10.24 -2.68
C VAL A 54 -23.96 -9.75 -3.65
N LEU A 55 -24.34 -9.34 -4.87
CA LEU A 55 -23.41 -8.80 -5.86
C LEU A 55 -22.72 -7.53 -5.34
N LEU A 56 -23.47 -6.56 -4.81
CA LEU A 56 -22.93 -5.34 -4.22
C LEU A 56 -21.97 -5.63 -3.06
N ALA A 57 -22.29 -6.61 -2.21
CA ALA A 57 -21.41 -7.07 -1.14
C ALA A 57 -20.11 -7.71 -1.67
N LYS A 58 -20.18 -8.49 -2.76
CA LYS A 58 -19.01 -9.08 -3.43
C LYS A 58 -18.14 -8.03 -4.13
N GLU A 59 -18.74 -7.05 -4.80
CA GLU A 59 -18.03 -5.93 -5.42
C GLU A 59 -17.26 -5.11 -4.38
N LYS A 60 -17.90 -4.78 -3.24
CA LYS A 60 -17.27 -4.12 -2.10
C LYS A 60 -16.13 -4.96 -1.50
N ASN A 61 -16.29 -6.27 -1.40
CA ASN A 61 -15.20 -7.15 -0.96
C ASN A 61 -14.03 -7.13 -1.97
N ALA A 62 -14.31 -7.18 -3.27
CA ALA A 62 -13.29 -7.12 -4.32
C ALA A 62 -12.58 -5.74 -4.39
N THR A 63 -13.24 -4.62 -4.04
CA THR A 63 -12.54 -3.32 -3.89
C THR A 63 -11.62 -3.33 -2.67
N GLU A 64 -12.05 -3.92 -1.56
CA GLU A 64 -11.26 -4.04 -0.33
C GLU A 64 -10.04 -4.97 -0.49
N ILE A 65 -10.19 -6.14 -1.13
CA ILE A 65 -9.06 -7.02 -1.47
C ILE A 65 -8.06 -6.29 -2.36
N ARG A 66 -8.52 -5.55 -3.40
CA ARG A 66 -7.63 -4.71 -4.23
C ARG A 66 -6.91 -3.64 -3.42
N ARG A 67 -7.57 -3.02 -2.43
CA ARG A 67 -6.96 -2.04 -1.52
C ARG A 67 -5.86 -2.69 -0.68
N GLN A 68 -6.12 -3.85 -0.09
CA GLN A 68 -5.15 -4.60 0.73
C GLN A 68 -3.93 -5.08 -0.09
N LEU A 69 -4.16 -5.53 -1.33
CA LEU A 69 -3.09 -5.90 -2.27
C LEU A 69 -2.32 -4.70 -2.83
N GLY A 70 -2.68 -3.46 -2.49
CA GLY A 70 -2.05 -2.26 -3.04
C GLY A 70 -2.32 -2.07 -4.54
N LEU A 71 -3.46 -2.56 -5.05
CA LEU A 71 -3.95 -2.40 -6.44
C LEU A 71 -5.06 -1.36 -6.55
N GLY A 72 -5.15 -0.42 -5.59
CA GLY A 72 -6.08 0.70 -5.64
C GLY A 72 -5.63 1.80 -6.63
N PRO A 73 -6.52 2.72 -7.03
CA PRO A 73 -6.18 3.80 -7.99
C PRO A 73 -4.94 4.62 -7.59
N PHE A 74 -4.71 4.81 -6.29
CA PHE A 74 -3.56 5.55 -5.76
C PHE A 74 -2.21 4.87 -5.97
N SER A 75 -2.13 3.54 -6.03
CA SER A 75 -0.84 2.85 -6.21
C SER A 75 -0.33 2.98 -7.64
N HIS A 76 -1.22 2.89 -8.63
CA HIS A 76 -0.92 3.20 -10.02
C HIS A 76 -0.45 4.66 -10.17
N LEU A 77 -1.13 5.61 -9.52
CA LEU A 77 -0.70 7.03 -9.52
C LEU A 77 0.70 7.18 -8.91
N LYS A 78 0.95 6.61 -7.72
CA LYS A 78 2.28 6.65 -7.06
C LYS A 78 3.37 6.04 -7.95
N GLN A 79 3.09 4.91 -8.60
CA GLN A 79 4.05 4.25 -9.49
C GLN A 79 4.35 5.09 -10.74
N ASN A 80 3.31 5.67 -11.37
CA ASN A 80 3.47 6.50 -12.55
C ASN A 80 4.21 7.82 -12.23
N LEU A 81 3.90 8.46 -11.10
CA LEU A 81 4.60 9.66 -10.64
C LEU A 81 6.07 9.35 -10.30
N ALA A 82 6.34 8.25 -9.58
CA ALA A 82 7.71 7.85 -9.27
C ALA A 82 8.54 7.55 -10.54
N LYS A 83 7.93 6.92 -11.55
CA LYS A 83 8.55 6.69 -12.86
C LYS A 83 8.79 7.99 -13.61
N GLY A 84 7.77 8.85 -13.76
CA GLY A 84 7.91 10.12 -14.47
C GLY A 84 8.91 11.08 -13.82
N TRP A 85 8.96 11.11 -12.49
CA TRP A 85 9.99 11.85 -11.75
C TRP A 85 11.40 11.30 -12.00
N HIS A 86 11.57 9.98 -11.97
CA HIS A 86 12.86 9.35 -12.26
C HIS A 86 13.29 9.57 -13.71
N ASP A 87 12.35 9.47 -14.66
CA ASP A 87 12.57 9.72 -16.09
C ASP A 87 13.05 11.15 -16.32
N VAL A 88 12.40 12.15 -15.70
CA VAL A 88 12.87 13.54 -15.70
C VAL A 88 14.28 13.65 -15.11
N GLN A 89 14.56 13.04 -13.96
CA GLN A 89 15.90 13.08 -13.33
C GLN A 89 16.98 12.38 -14.17
N SER A 90 16.63 11.36 -14.94
CA SER A 90 17.55 10.64 -15.84
C SER A 90 17.63 11.24 -17.24
N SER A 91 16.76 12.19 -17.57
CA SER A 91 16.68 12.77 -18.92
C SER A 91 17.95 13.54 -19.27
N ALA A 92 18.39 13.41 -20.51
CA ALA A 92 19.56 14.13 -21.03
C ALA A 92 19.52 15.66 -20.76
N PRO A 93 18.42 16.41 -20.99
CA PRO A 93 18.41 17.85 -20.69
C PRO A 93 18.50 18.15 -19.19
N TYR A 94 17.91 17.33 -18.31
CA TYR A 94 18.09 17.50 -16.86
C TYR A 94 19.54 17.22 -16.45
N LEU A 95 20.13 16.13 -16.95
CA LEU A 95 21.52 15.78 -16.66
C LEU A 95 22.49 16.85 -17.17
N SER A 96 22.31 17.35 -18.39
CA SER A 96 23.10 18.47 -18.93
C SER A 96 22.93 19.75 -18.12
N ALA A 97 21.70 20.14 -17.77
CA ALA A 97 21.45 21.32 -16.93
C ALA A 97 22.06 21.16 -15.53
N SER A 98 21.98 19.97 -14.94
CA SER A 98 22.60 19.67 -13.64
C SER A 98 24.13 19.68 -13.71
N ALA A 99 24.73 19.21 -14.81
CA ALA A 99 26.17 19.25 -15.04
C ALA A 99 26.67 20.70 -15.24
N THR A 100 25.92 21.55 -15.96
CA THR A 100 26.23 22.98 -16.08
C THR A 100 26.04 23.71 -14.75
N LEU A 101 25.02 23.37 -13.96
CA LEU A 101 24.83 23.94 -12.62
C LEU A 101 25.93 23.49 -11.64
N GLU A 102 26.40 22.25 -11.76
CA GLU A 102 27.52 21.72 -11.00
C GLU A 102 28.83 22.40 -11.40
N ASP A 103 29.12 22.59 -12.69
CA ASP A 103 30.27 23.35 -13.22
C ASP A 103 30.28 24.81 -12.72
N ILE A 104 29.14 25.51 -12.83
CA ILE A 104 28.95 26.86 -12.27
C ILE A 104 29.09 26.85 -10.74
N GLY A 105 28.59 25.80 -10.07
CA GLY A 105 28.66 25.61 -8.62
C GLY A 105 30.07 25.31 -8.08
N GLN A 106 30.89 24.68 -8.93
CA GLN A 106 32.30 24.37 -8.67
C GLN A 106 33.23 25.55 -8.98
N SER A 107 32.76 26.57 -9.70
CA SER A 107 33.52 27.81 -9.91
C SER A 107 34.00 28.44 -8.59
N ASP A 108 35.22 28.98 -8.59
CA ASP A 108 35.85 29.56 -7.39
C ASP A 108 34.98 30.60 -6.67
N ILE A 109 34.15 31.33 -7.41
CA ILE A 109 33.25 32.36 -6.89
C ILE A 109 32.08 31.73 -6.12
N CYS A 110 31.43 30.71 -6.70
CA CYS A 110 30.37 29.97 -6.03
C CYS A 110 30.93 29.18 -4.85
N LEU A 111 32.05 28.49 -5.05
CA LEU A 111 32.72 27.71 -4.02
C LEU A 111 33.13 28.59 -2.83
N ARG A 112 33.74 29.77 -3.06
CA ARG A 112 34.08 30.73 -1.99
C ARG A 112 32.85 31.22 -1.23
N THR A 113 31.75 31.48 -1.93
CA THR A 113 30.47 31.89 -1.31
C THR A 113 29.88 30.77 -0.45
N ARG A 114 29.85 29.54 -0.98
CA ARG A 114 29.43 28.32 -0.28
C ARG A 114 30.32 28.02 0.94
N VAL A 115 31.63 28.24 0.84
CA VAL A 115 32.58 28.07 1.96
C VAL A 115 32.34 29.13 3.04
N GLY A 116 32.13 30.40 2.69
CA GLY A 116 31.77 31.45 3.65
C GLY A 116 30.46 31.15 4.39
N LEU A 117 29.42 30.74 3.65
CA LEU A 117 28.14 30.32 4.24
C LEU A 117 28.29 29.06 5.11
N SER A 118 29.07 28.07 4.65
CA SER A 118 29.34 26.84 5.42
C SER A 118 30.13 27.12 6.69
N HIS A 119 31.05 28.09 6.68
CA HIS A 119 31.80 28.49 7.86
C HIS A 119 30.88 29.09 8.94
N ALA A 120 29.96 29.99 8.55
CA ALA A 120 28.91 30.52 9.42
C ALA A 120 27.89 29.45 9.87
N GLY A 121 27.60 28.46 9.01
CA GLY A 121 26.72 27.34 9.35
C GLY A 121 27.35 26.32 10.32
N GLN A 122 28.65 26.04 10.19
CA GLN A 122 29.36 25.06 11.02
C GLN A 122 29.53 25.53 12.47
N VAL A 123 29.79 26.83 12.71
CA VAL A 123 29.82 27.37 14.08
C VAL A 123 28.46 27.24 14.77
N THR A 124 27.36 27.35 14.02
CA THR A 124 25.99 27.14 14.52
C THR A 124 25.67 25.65 14.72
N SER A 125 26.12 24.79 13.80
CA SER A 125 25.85 23.33 13.85
C SER A 125 26.66 22.60 14.93
N ALA A 126 27.92 23.02 15.18
CA ALA A 126 28.74 22.46 16.24
C ALA A 126 28.12 22.68 17.63
N ALA A 127 27.54 23.86 17.86
CA ALA A 127 26.82 24.18 19.08
C ALA A 127 25.62 23.24 19.31
N LEU A 128 24.88 22.88 18.25
CA LEU A 128 23.74 21.94 18.35
C LEU A 128 24.19 20.48 18.49
N SER A 129 25.24 20.05 17.80
CA SER A 129 25.74 18.66 17.83
C SER A 129 26.27 18.27 19.22
N ASN A 130 26.95 19.18 19.91
CA ASN A 130 27.50 18.93 21.25
C ASN A 130 26.41 18.62 22.29
N VAL A 131 25.21 19.17 22.10
CA VAL A 131 24.02 18.88 22.94
C VAL A 131 23.46 17.47 22.64
N GLY A 132 23.56 16.98 21.40
CA GLY A 132 23.06 15.66 20.99
C GLY A 132 23.96 14.48 21.38
N VAL A 133 25.28 14.60 21.22
CA VAL A 133 26.22 13.49 21.47
C VAL A 133 26.24 13.05 22.95
N ALA A 134 26.02 13.99 23.87
CA ALA A 134 25.87 13.72 25.30
C ALA A 134 24.69 12.76 25.61
N ILE A 135 23.66 12.75 24.76
CA ILE A 135 22.47 11.91 24.89
C ILE A 135 22.75 10.51 24.33
N THR A 136 23.35 10.40 23.14
CA THR A 136 23.51 9.11 22.44
C THR A 136 24.58 8.18 23.04
N ARG A 137 25.68 8.73 23.59
CA ARG A 137 26.79 7.91 24.14
C ARG A 137 26.36 6.98 25.30
N ARG A 138 25.18 7.23 25.89
CA ARG A 138 24.56 6.36 26.91
C ARG A 138 24.08 4.99 26.39
N LEU A 139 24.16 4.68 25.09
CA LEU A 139 23.29 3.66 24.46
C LEU A 139 23.98 2.49 23.70
N ALA A 140 25.24 2.60 23.26
CA ALA A 140 25.67 1.92 22.02
C ALA A 140 26.68 0.73 22.10
N ASP A 141 27.43 0.50 23.18
CA ASP A 141 28.62 -0.38 23.18
C ASP A 141 28.32 -1.92 23.15
N MET A 142 28.09 -2.53 21.97
CA MET A 142 27.69 -3.98 21.86
C MET A 142 28.03 -4.83 20.59
N ARG A 143 28.49 -4.31 19.44
CA ARG A 143 27.89 -4.72 18.12
C ARG A 143 28.60 -5.63 17.05
N THR A 144 29.75 -6.28 17.33
CA THR A 144 30.28 -7.52 16.64
C THR A 144 30.48 -7.54 15.08
N LEU A 145 30.79 -8.73 14.47
CA LEU A 145 31.33 -8.97 13.09
C LEU A 145 30.90 -10.35 12.46
N SER A 146 30.73 -10.53 11.12
CA SER A 146 30.92 -11.79 10.27
C SER A 146 30.30 -11.79 8.82
N LEU A 147 30.64 -12.77 7.92
CA LEU A 147 30.52 -12.71 6.41
C LEU A 147 30.10 -14.03 5.64
N PRO A 148 29.41 -13.97 4.46
CA PRO A 148 29.11 -15.13 3.54
C PRO A 148 29.29 -14.91 1.97
N SER A 149 29.22 -15.98 1.12
CA SER A 149 29.39 -15.95 -0.38
C SER A 149 28.44 -16.88 -1.25
N PRO A 150 28.79 -17.48 -2.45
CA PRO A 150 27.92 -17.54 -3.66
C PRO A 150 27.09 -18.85 -3.86
N PRO A 151 26.22 -18.97 -4.90
CA PRO A 151 25.31 -20.12 -5.04
C PRO A 151 25.47 -21.01 -6.30
N ARG A 152 25.65 -22.33 -6.08
CA ARG A 152 25.00 -23.39 -6.89
C ARG A 152 24.63 -24.57 -5.96
N HIS A 153 23.55 -25.27 -6.31
CA HIS A 153 22.99 -26.48 -5.67
C HIS A 153 22.12 -26.30 -4.40
N THR A 154 20.81 -26.35 -4.64
CA THR A 154 19.78 -27.21 -4.02
C THR A 154 19.58 -27.29 -2.48
N ILE A 155 18.28 -27.38 -2.14
CA ILE A 155 17.62 -27.85 -0.92
C ILE A 155 17.52 -26.88 0.29
N SER A 156 16.28 -26.82 0.84
CA SER A 156 15.85 -26.31 2.15
C SER A 156 16.00 -24.80 2.46
N VAL A 157 14.97 -24.00 2.82
CA VAL A 157 13.73 -24.20 3.62
C VAL A 157 14.03 -24.33 5.14
N PRO A 158 13.36 -23.59 6.06
CA PRO A 158 13.00 -22.17 6.07
C PRO A 158 13.26 -21.59 7.50
N THR A 159 12.26 -20.93 8.13
CA THR A 159 12.08 -20.75 9.59
C THR A 159 13.04 -19.71 10.24
N MET A 160 12.61 -18.46 10.48
CA MET A 160 11.67 -18.02 11.54
C MET A 160 12.20 -18.31 12.96
N ARG A 161 12.10 -17.35 13.89
CA ARG A 161 11.49 -17.51 15.24
C ARG A 161 11.69 -16.24 16.09
N HIS A 162 10.60 -15.90 16.80
CA HIS A 162 10.49 -15.37 18.17
C HIS A 162 11.74 -14.74 18.82
N SER A 163 11.71 -13.69 19.64
CA SER A 163 10.68 -12.84 20.27
C SER A 163 11.37 -12.19 21.48
N SER A 164 10.92 -11.04 21.97
CA SER A 164 11.17 -10.59 23.36
C SER A 164 10.40 -9.32 23.71
N THR A 165 10.07 -8.51 22.70
CA THR A 165 9.42 -7.19 22.76
C THR A 165 8.15 -7.11 23.64
N PHE A 166 7.50 -8.24 23.97
CA PHE A 166 6.22 -8.24 24.68
C PHE A 166 6.31 -8.52 26.19
N ARG A 167 7.49 -8.75 26.78
CA ARG A 167 7.56 -9.26 28.18
C ARG A 167 7.86 -8.26 29.31
N SER A 168 8.25 -7.01 29.03
CA SER A 168 8.64 -6.04 30.09
C SER A 168 7.60 -4.99 30.46
N PHE A 169 6.45 -4.94 29.78
CA PHE A 169 5.42 -3.91 30.06
C PHE A 169 4.61 -4.19 31.34
N GLU A 170 4.62 -5.42 31.83
CA GLU A 170 3.86 -5.87 33.00
C GLU A 170 4.57 -5.51 34.34
N ASP A 171 5.90 -5.65 34.41
CA ASP A 171 6.68 -5.45 35.64
C ASP A 171 6.70 -3.98 36.13
N MET A 172 6.73 -3.01 35.23
CA MET A 172 6.99 -1.60 35.58
C MET A 172 5.80 -0.93 36.30
N VAL A 173 4.58 -1.45 36.12
CA VAL A 173 3.36 -0.88 36.73
C VAL A 173 3.28 -1.18 38.24
N GLY A 174 4.05 -2.15 38.75
CA GLY A 174 3.99 -2.58 40.15
C GLY A 174 4.66 -1.66 41.18
N SER A 175 5.59 -0.77 40.78
CA SER A 175 6.54 -0.15 41.72
C SER A 175 6.25 1.32 42.09
N VAL A 176 5.35 2.03 41.41
CA VAL A 176 5.04 3.45 41.65
C VAL A 176 4.07 3.64 42.83
N LYS A 177 4.46 3.22 44.04
CA LYS A 177 3.61 3.35 45.24
C LYS A 177 4.35 3.63 46.57
N VAL A 178 5.44 4.40 46.56
CA VAL A 178 6.14 4.82 47.79
C VAL A 178 6.63 6.27 47.72
N ARG A 179 5.98 7.18 48.47
CA ARG A 179 6.40 8.54 48.92
C ARG A 179 6.81 9.55 47.83
N ARG A 180 6.30 10.78 47.66
CA ARG A 180 5.40 11.73 48.40
C ARG A 180 5.70 12.00 49.88
N LEU A 181 5.74 13.30 50.21
CA LEU A 181 6.13 13.92 51.49
C LEU A 181 7.64 13.75 51.78
N GLU A 182 8.38 14.72 52.31
CA GLU A 182 8.20 16.16 52.63
C GLU A 182 9.66 16.73 52.63
N GLY A 183 10.00 18.01 52.65
CA GLY A 183 9.39 19.21 53.22
C GLY A 183 10.56 20.02 53.82
N GLU A 184 10.57 21.34 53.60
CA GLU A 184 11.50 22.38 54.11
C GLU A 184 13.02 22.10 54.11
#